data_AF-A0A1H0QXL3-F1
#
_entry.id   AF-A0A1H0QXL3-F1
#
_cell.length_a   1.000
_cell.length_b   1.000
_cell.length_c   1.000
_cell.angle_alpha   90.00
_cell.angle_beta   90.00
_cell.angle_gamma   90.00
#
_symmetry.space_group_name_H-M   'P 1'
#
loop_
_entity.id
_entity.type
_entity.pdbx_description
1 polymer ?
#
loop_
_entity_poly.entity_id
_entity_poly.type
_entity_poly.pdbx_seq_one_letter_code
_entity_poly.pdbx_strand_id
1 'polypeptide(L)'
;MQPPPQGPGEGTDERSHPARHQEVDSHLVAAVHLKPELADRLIDNYTSAPREALPPPQGTDAVNVLTQALTARRKRRIRDVLLLVLTALAGLALFPYTVMFLLGLATLWLFWSLTFGARRQLLGPAPKARTDEEQAHPLGVLITSVFLSGAFAALSFTTRVSASLSSERSTYYSEPDTFPHPSIGTTLLAPVLLFVLCLVAILAILLLDKWVTRHLVASHGGSIPLGTNPLVAGTANSLISGVRHRYGGLLAAVAQRGDERTVLAHAGWDAFVGYGEKVNAWTLPLVLRTRSEETDPPVLRPREVYSAVTEELRSMWDSDLLAPGRRLRGLTVGPLVVVNTRGLRENLNTHTARALLSSETGQPVDRTDAETLNQLIDEDFEWVRHFQHSSVMSWNSDQLISTMFNIGCDNRTLYLEWNAYCLYPMAQRYRLAGFLRPSGKQVVAATLLEFLQLLGSLVWRAKNLNRATDPTTGKSLPGRDRNVRSIRELVAEEHCANEFQDLDGQRHMTLLEERTLSAVRNHLSERGFDTEGLEQHTTQIINNTSNSFNNSQFLGPQNFGEGGSAVSAPHRHATSGGVRKESN
;
A
#
# COMPACT_ATOMS: atom_id res chain seq x y z
N MET A 1 -20.69 57.42 3.38
CA MET A 1 -21.10 56.26 2.56
C MET A 1 -20.03 55.18 2.72
N GLN A 2 -20.24 54.27 3.68
CA GLN A 2 -19.47 53.05 3.80
C GLN A 2 -20.13 51.97 2.94
N PRO A 3 -19.37 51.10 2.24
CA PRO A 3 -19.96 49.99 1.51
C PRO A 3 -20.54 48.97 2.49
N PRO A 4 -21.60 48.24 2.11
CA PRO A 4 -22.24 47.26 2.99
C PRO A 4 -21.33 46.04 3.22
N PRO A 5 -21.46 45.36 4.38
CA PRO A 5 -20.69 44.15 4.67
C PRO A 5 -21.12 43.02 3.71
N GLN A 6 -20.12 42.39 3.10
CA GLN A 6 -20.30 41.20 2.27
C GLN A 6 -20.85 40.06 3.14
N GLY A 7 -21.97 39.47 2.72
CA GLY A 7 -22.56 38.31 3.38
C GLY A 7 -21.63 37.09 3.34
N PRO A 8 -21.81 36.12 4.25
CA PRO A 8 -21.03 34.88 4.23
C PRO A 8 -21.32 34.13 2.93
N GLY A 9 -20.29 33.96 2.10
CA GLY A 9 -20.39 33.27 0.82
C GLY A 9 -20.90 31.85 1.00
N GLU A 10 -21.95 31.53 0.24
CA GLU A 10 -22.48 30.18 0.02
C GLU A 10 -21.35 29.22 -0.36
N GLY A 11 -21.41 28.05 0.28
CA GLY A 11 -20.40 27.00 0.24
C GLY A 11 -20.13 26.46 -1.15
N THR A 12 -18.85 26.44 -1.50
CA THR A 12 -18.29 25.65 -2.61
C THR A 12 -17.99 24.23 -2.10
N ASP A 13 -19.00 23.45 -1.76
CA ASP A 13 -18.78 22.08 -1.23
C ASP A 13 -18.58 21.03 -2.33
N GLU A 14 -19.15 21.20 -3.54
CA GLU A 14 -19.00 20.20 -4.63
C GLU A 14 -17.58 20.11 -5.20
N ARG A 15 -16.76 21.17 -5.12
CA ARG A 15 -15.35 21.12 -5.58
C ARG A 15 -14.41 20.48 -4.57
N SER A 16 -14.86 20.20 -3.34
CA SER A 16 -13.98 19.76 -2.27
C SER A 16 -13.70 18.24 -2.27
N HIS A 17 -14.61 17.43 -2.80
CA HIS A 17 -14.46 15.97 -2.87
C HIS A 17 -13.37 15.50 -3.86
N PRO A 18 -13.34 15.95 -5.14
CA PRO A 18 -12.32 15.51 -6.09
C PRO A 18 -10.91 16.01 -5.72
N ALA A 19 -10.81 17.19 -5.11
CA ALA A 19 -9.53 17.77 -4.70
C ALA A 19 -8.85 16.97 -3.56
N ARG A 20 -9.62 16.28 -2.70
CA ARG A 20 -9.11 15.51 -1.55
C ARG A 20 -8.56 14.14 -1.94
N HIS A 21 -9.24 13.42 -2.84
CA HIS A 21 -8.72 12.14 -3.38
C HIS A 21 -7.38 12.34 -4.11
N GLN A 22 -7.23 13.50 -4.77
CA GLN A 22 -6.00 13.86 -5.47
C GLN A 22 -4.78 14.02 -4.55
N GLU A 23 -4.96 14.43 -3.28
CA GLU A 23 -3.86 14.57 -2.32
C GLU A 23 -3.34 13.20 -1.85
N VAL A 24 -4.24 12.30 -1.45
CA VAL A 24 -3.91 10.92 -1.04
C VAL A 24 -3.22 10.18 -2.18
N ASP A 25 -3.76 10.28 -3.40
CA ASP A 25 -3.18 9.65 -4.58
C ASP A 25 -1.79 10.22 -4.91
N SER A 26 -1.57 11.52 -4.73
CA SER A 26 -0.26 12.15 -4.89
C SER A 26 0.78 11.59 -3.92
N HIS A 27 0.42 11.42 -2.63
CA HIS A 27 1.28 10.77 -1.64
C HIS A 27 1.60 9.32 -2.01
N LEU A 28 0.60 8.55 -2.44
CA LEU A 28 0.76 7.16 -2.86
C LEU A 28 1.65 7.01 -4.09
N VAL A 29 1.42 7.81 -5.13
CA VAL A 29 2.23 7.80 -6.36
C VAL A 29 3.69 8.15 -6.02
N ALA A 30 3.93 9.15 -5.16
CA ALA A 30 5.27 9.47 -4.69
C ALA A 30 5.90 8.30 -3.93
N ALA A 31 5.18 7.70 -2.99
CA ALA A 31 5.67 6.59 -2.18
C ALA A 31 6.03 5.36 -3.00
N VAL A 32 5.24 5.04 -4.01
CA VAL A 32 5.48 3.90 -4.90
C VAL A 32 6.74 4.07 -5.74
N HIS A 33 7.08 5.30 -6.14
CA HIS A 33 8.31 5.58 -6.89
C HIS A 33 9.55 5.67 -6.00
N LEU A 34 9.40 6.13 -4.76
CA LEU A 34 10.50 6.33 -3.81
C LEU A 34 10.79 5.10 -2.95
N LYS A 35 9.79 4.24 -2.70
CA LYS A 35 9.91 3.05 -1.83
C LYS A 35 9.72 1.77 -2.63
N PRO A 36 10.81 1.09 -3.03
CA PRO A 36 10.74 -0.10 -3.86
C PRO A 36 9.91 -1.22 -3.23
N GLU A 37 9.97 -1.38 -1.91
CA GLU A 37 9.24 -2.40 -1.16
C GLU A 37 7.72 -2.20 -1.21
N LEU A 38 7.25 -0.95 -1.27
CA LEU A 38 5.81 -0.68 -1.39
C LEU A 38 5.31 -1.10 -2.77
N ALA A 39 6.00 -0.67 -3.84
CA ALA A 39 5.63 -1.03 -5.20
C ALA A 39 5.61 -2.55 -5.39
N ASP A 40 6.62 -3.26 -4.88
CA ASP A 40 6.71 -4.71 -5.03
C ASP A 40 5.62 -5.43 -4.20
N ARG A 41 5.30 -4.96 -2.98
CA ARG A 41 4.20 -5.50 -2.18
C ARG A 41 2.82 -5.28 -2.82
N LEU A 42 2.58 -4.08 -3.38
CA LEU A 42 1.32 -3.79 -4.09
C LEU A 42 1.15 -4.71 -5.29
N ILE A 43 2.21 -4.87 -6.09
CA ILE A 43 2.18 -5.75 -7.26
C ILE A 43 1.94 -7.21 -6.82
N ASP A 44 2.65 -7.71 -5.81
CA ASP A 44 2.46 -9.08 -5.29
C ASP A 44 1.02 -9.30 -4.82
N ASN A 45 0.46 -8.36 -4.06
CA ASN A 45 -0.91 -8.43 -3.55
C ASN A 45 -1.95 -8.54 -4.67
N TYR A 46 -1.89 -7.67 -5.69
CA TYR A 46 -2.88 -7.66 -6.77
C TYR A 46 -2.67 -8.74 -7.84
N THR A 47 -1.47 -9.34 -7.92
CA THR A 47 -1.15 -10.37 -8.93
C THR A 47 -1.24 -11.79 -8.39
N SER A 48 -1.14 -11.98 -7.07
CA SER A 48 -1.37 -13.27 -6.42
C SER A 48 -2.86 -13.58 -6.19
N ALA A 49 -3.69 -12.54 -6.16
CA ALA A 49 -5.13 -12.60 -6.00
C ALA A 49 -5.87 -13.18 -7.21
N PRO A 50 -6.95 -13.96 -7.01
CA PRO A 50 -7.96 -14.17 -8.05
C PRO A 50 -8.56 -12.82 -8.47
N ARG A 51 -8.71 -12.59 -9.79
CA ARG A 51 -9.26 -11.33 -10.33
C ARG A 51 -10.69 -11.03 -9.84
N GLU A 52 -11.42 -12.08 -9.50
CA GLU A 52 -12.78 -12.03 -8.98
C GLU A 52 -12.83 -11.46 -7.55
N ALA A 53 -11.78 -11.64 -6.74
CA ALA A 53 -11.71 -11.25 -5.33
C ALA A 53 -10.85 -10.00 -5.09
N LEU A 54 -10.77 -9.09 -6.08
CA LEU A 54 -10.03 -7.85 -5.94
C LEU A 54 -10.80 -6.85 -5.07
N PRO A 55 -10.12 -6.12 -4.17
CA PRO A 55 -10.77 -5.23 -3.22
C PRO A 55 -11.18 -3.90 -3.84
N PRO A 56 -12.17 -3.21 -3.25
CA PRO A 56 -12.52 -1.84 -3.63
C PRO A 56 -11.39 -0.83 -3.30
N PRO A 57 -11.27 0.27 -4.05
CA PRO A 57 -10.23 1.28 -3.89
C PRO A 57 -10.34 2.14 -2.63
N GLN A 58 -11.56 2.38 -2.12
CA GLN A 58 -11.86 3.14 -0.91
C GLN A 58 -11.37 4.59 -0.96
N GLY A 59 -11.75 5.32 -2.02
CA GLY A 59 -11.40 6.74 -2.19
C GLY A 59 -9.97 6.98 -2.70
N THR A 60 -9.37 6.00 -3.39
CA THR A 60 -8.09 6.15 -4.10
C THR A 60 -8.21 5.68 -5.55
N ASP A 61 -7.48 6.27 -6.48
CA ASP A 61 -7.41 5.73 -7.84
C ASP A 61 -6.46 4.52 -7.87
N ALA A 62 -7.00 3.34 -7.51
CA ALA A 62 -6.24 2.10 -7.44
C ALA A 62 -5.62 1.71 -8.80
N VAL A 63 -6.28 2.01 -9.91
CA VAL A 63 -5.78 1.74 -11.27
C VAL A 63 -4.54 2.58 -11.53
N ASN A 64 -4.59 3.86 -11.20
CA ASN A 64 -3.48 4.77 -11.40
C ASN A 64 -2.30 4.42 -10.49
N VAL A 65 -2.53 4.24 -9.18
CA VAL A 65 -1.47 3.89 -8.22
C VAL A 65 -0.79 2.57 -8.62
N LEU A 66 -1.56 1.54 -9.01
CA LEU A 66 -1.01 0.27 -9.47
C LEU A 66 -0.25 0.42 -10.80
N THR A 67 -0.74 1.24 -11.73
CA THR A 67 -0.02 1.58 -12.97
C THR A 67 1.33 2.21 -12.66
N GLN A 68 1.38 3.14 -11.70
CA GLN A 68 2.63 3.78 -11.27
C GLN A 68 3.56 2.79 -10.56
N ALA A 69 3.02 1.83 -9.80
CA ALA A 69 3.83 0.77 -9.18
C ALA A 69 4.49 -0.15 -10.19
N LEU A 70 3.72 -0.62 -11.17
CA LEU A 70 4.24 -1.42 -12.27
C LEU A 70 5.28 -0.63 -13.09
N THR A 71 5.04 0.67 -13.31
CA THR A 71 5.98 1.58 -13.97
C THR A 71 7.28 1.74 -13.18
N ALA A 72 7.20 1.96 -11.87
CA ALA A 72 8.35 2.06 -10.98
C ALA A 72 9.19 0.77 -11.00
N ARG A 73 8.54 -0.41 -10.94
CA ARG A 73 9.22 -1.71 -11.01
C ARG A 73 9.88 -1.94 -12.37
N ARG A 74 9.18 -1.63 -13.48
CA ARG A 74 9.72 -1.78 -14.83
C ARG A 74 10.93 -0.86 -15.05
N LYS A 75 10.84 0.40 -14.64
CA LYS A 75 11.92 1.38 -14.69
C LYS A 75 13.15 0.89 -13.91
N ARG A 76 12.98 0.47 -12.65
CA ARG A 76 14.05 -0.12 -11.81
C ARG A 76 14.72 -1.32 -12.49
N ARG A 77 13.94 -2.26 -13.05
CA ARG A 77 14.49 -3.43 -13.77
C ARG A 77 15.30 -3.02 -15.00
N ILE A 78 14.77 -2.13 -15.85
CA ILE A 78 15.47 -1.66 -17.05
C ILE A 78 16.78 -0.98 -16.66
N ARG A 79 16.73 -0.07 -15.67
CA ARG A 79 17.91 0.60 -15.11
C ARG A 79 18.93 -0.42 -14.63
N ASP A 80 18.54 -1.36 -13.78
CA ASP A 80 19.47 -2.33 -13.18
C ASP A 80 20.10 -3.26 -14.24
N VAL A 81 19.33 -3.69 -15.24
CA VAL A 81 19.86 -4.46 -16.39
C VAL A 81 20.87 -3.64 -17.19
N LEU A 82 20.54 -2.39 -17.55
CA LEU A 82 21.44 -1.52 -18.30
C LEU A 82 22.73 -1.25 -17.51
N LEU A 83 22.63 -1.00 -16.21
CA LEU A 83 23.80 -0.79 -15.34
C LEU A 83 24.66 -2.04 -15.25
N LEU A 84 24.07 -3.23 -15.10
CA LEU A 84 24.82 -4.50 -15.09
C LEU A 84 25.55 -4.73 -16.42
N VAL A 85 24.85 -4.53 -17.55
CA VAL A 85 25.45 -4.70 -18.90
C VAL A 85 26.56 -3.70 -19.14
N LEU A 86 26.34 -2.41 -18.85
CA LEU A 86 27.36 -1.37 -19.04
C LEU A 86 28.57 -1.56 -18.12
N THR A 87 28.35 -2.03 -16.90
CA THR A 87 29.45 -2.33 -15.97
C THR A 87 30.23 -3.55 -16.41
N ALA A 88 29.56 -4.58 -16.94
CA ALA A 88 30.23 -5.73 -17.53
C ALA A 88 31.04 -5.34 -18.78
N LEU A 89 30.49 -4.49 -19.66
CA LEU A 89 31.19 -3.95 -20.82
C LEU A 89 32.39 -3.09 -20.43
N ALA A 90 32.24 -2.22 -19.42
CA ALA A 90 33.33 -1.42 -18.87
C ALA A 90 34.45 -2.32 -18.28
N GLY A 91 34.07 -3.38 -17.57
CA GLY A 91 35.00 -4.38 -17.05
C GLY A 91 35.72 -5.16 -18.15
N LEU A 92 35.00 -5.56 -19.21
CA LEU A 92 35.56 -6.28 -20.35
C LEU A 92 36.54 -5.40 -21.15
N ALA A 93 36.22 -4.11 -21.34
CA ALA A 93 37.11 -3.15 -21.99
C ALA A 93 38.44 -2.98 -21.23
N LEU A 94 38.39 -3.11 -19.89
CA LEU A 94 39.54 -3.06 -19.01
C LEU A 94 40.26 -4.41 -18.84
N PHE A 95 39.66 -5.53 -19.24
CA PHE A 95 40.18 -6.89 -19.06
C PHE A 95 41.65 -7.10 -19.49
N PRO A 96 42.12 -6.59 -20.65
CA PRO A 96 43.52 -6.73 -21.05
C PRO A 96 44.50 -5.99 -20.12
N TYR A 97 44.02 -4.95 -19.43
CA TYR A 97 44.82 -4.11 -18.53
C TYR A 97 44.70 -4.55 -17.07
N THR A 98 43.55 -5.11 -16.68
CA THR A 98 43.29 -5.59 -15.32
C THR A 98 44.03 -6.88 -15.01
N VAL A 99 44.34 -7.75 -15.97
CA VAL A 99 45.19 -8.93 -15.71
C VAL A 99 46.60 -8.52 -15.28
N MET A 100 47.20 -7.53 -15.95
CA MET A 100 48.51 -6.97 -15.57
C MET A 100 48.46 -6.23 -14.23
N PHE A 101 47.39 -5.47 -13.99
CA PHE A 101 47.17 -4.75 -12.72
C PHE A 101 46.84 -5.68 -11.55
N LEU A 102 46.05 -6.74 -11.75
CA LEU A 102 45.73 -7.76 -10.76
C LEU A 102 46.95 -8.61 -10.41
N LEU A 103 47.85 -8.89 -11.37
CA LEU A 103 49.16 -9.47 -11.08
C LEU A 103 50.01 -8.56 -10.18
N GLY A 104 50.06 -7.25 -10.47
CA GLY A 104 50.75 -6.26 -9.63
C GLY A 104 50.10 -6.04 -8.26
N LEU A 105 48.77 -6.11 -8.17
CA LEU A 105 48.04 -5.98 -6.91
C LEU A 105 48.12 -7.27 -6.09
N ALA A 106 48.15 -8.45 -6.73
CA ALA A 106 48.33 -9.74 -6.07
C ALA A 106 49.72 -9.85 -5.44
N THR A 107 50.77 -9.35 -6.09
CA THR A 107 52.12 -9.29 -5.49
C THR A 107 52.18 -8.32 -4.32
N LEU A 108 51.53 -7.15 -4.44
CA LEU A 108 51.42 -6.17 -3.34
C LEU A 108 50.56 -6.69 -2.18
N TRP A 109 49.48 -7.42 -2.46
CA TRP A 109 48.58 -8.02 -1.48
C TRP A 109 49.22 -9.22 -0.78
N LEU A 110 49.99 -10.05 -1.50
CA LEU A 110 50.79 -11.12 -0.91
C LEU A 110 51.85 -10.53 0.02
N PHE A 111 52.55 -9.46 -0.40
CA PHE A 111 53.47 -8.70 0.44
C PHE A 111 52.80 -8.11 1.69
N TRP A 112 51.60 -7.52 1.57
CA TRP A 112 50.85 -6.93 2.68
C TRP A 112 50.23 -7.99 3.62
N SER A 113 49.80 -9.13 3.08
CA SER A 113 49.32 -10.30 3.81
C SER A 113 50.42 -10.95 4.64
N LEU A 114 51.63 -11.09 4.08
CA LEU A 114 52.81 -11.59 4.78
C LEU A 114 53.32 -10.61 5.86
N THR A 115 53.10 -9.30 5.70
CA THR A 115 53.59 -8.29 6.65
C THR A 115 52.57 -7.87 7.73
N PHE A 116 51.27 -7.94 7.46
CA PHE A 116 50.22 -7.44 8.38
C PHE A 116 49.07 -8.43 8.65
N GLY A 117 49.02 -9.58 7.96
CA GLY A 117 47.91 -10.55 8.04
C GLY A 117 47.77 -11.31 9.37
N ALA A 118 48.77 -11.24 10.24
CA ALA A 118 48.75 -11.98 11.51
C ALA A 118 47.89 -11.35 12.63
N ARG A 119 47.23 -10.20 12.43
CA ARG A 119 46.62 -9.43 13.56
C ARG A 119 45.15 -8.99 13.45
N ARG A 120 44.35 -9.46 12.50
CA ARG A 120 42.95 -8.97 12.33
C ARG A 120 41.87 -10.03 12.08
N GLN A 121 41.91 -11.15 12.79
CA GLN A 121 40.83 -12.18 12.77
C GLN A 121 39.81 -12.05 13.91
N LEU A 122 39.56 -10.85 14.43
CA LEU A 122 38.52 -10.63 15.45
C LEU A 122 37.55 -9.56 14.96
N LEU A 123 36.27 -9.93 14.92
CA LEU A 123 35.06 -9.14 14.65
C LEU A 123 34.59 -9.14 13.20
N GLY A 124 33.81 -10.17 12.87
CA GLY A 124 32.74 -10.03 11.88
C GLY A 124 31.50 -9.39 12.51
N PRO A 125 30.63 -8.79 11.70
CA PRO A 125 29.21 -8.81 12.05
C PRO A 125 28.33 -9.32 10.90
N ALA A 126 27.24 -9.95 11.34
CA ALA A 126 26.17 -10.56 10.56
C ALA A 126 25.41 -9.56 9.65
N PRO A 127 24.81 -10.04 8.55
CA PRO A 127 24.11 -9.18 7.60
C PRO A 127 22.73 -8.80 8.12
N LYS A 128 22.55 -7.51 8.45
CA LYS A 128 21.23 -6.91 8.67
C LYS A 128 20.60 -6.60 7.31
N ALA A 129 19.40 -7.14 7.04
CA ALA A 129 18.61 -6.78 5.87
C ALA A 129 18.31 -5.28 5.91
N ARG A 130 18.70 -4.56 4.85
CA ARG A 130 18.85 -3.10 4.90
C ARG A 130 17.92 -2.41 3.90
N THR A 131 17.16 -1.47 4.43
CA THR A 131 16.29 -0.50 3.75
C THR A 131 17.05 0.81 3.54
N ASP A 132 16.68 1.53 2.49
CA ASP A 132 17.11 2.89 2.08
C ASP A 132 18.40 2.97 1.25
N GLU A 133 18.21 3.12 -0.07
CA GLU A 133 19.19 3.42 -1.13
C GLU A 133 19.96 4.75 -0.91
N GLU A 134 19.64 5.53 0.13
CA GLU A 134 20.26 6.82 0.48
C GLU A 134 21.31 6.75 1.61
N GLN A 135 21.43 5.64 2.35
CA GLN A 135 22.47 5.53 3.39
C GLN A 135 23.84 5.23 2.76
N ALA A 136 24.74 6.22 2.76
CA ALA A 136 26.10 6.06 2.28
C ALA A 136 26.79 4.85 2.93
N HIS A 137 27.08 3.81 2.14
CA HIS A 137 27.88 2.68 2.60
C HIS A 137 29.36 3.01 2.39
N PRO A 138 30.14 3.22 3.46
CA PRO A 138 31.55 3.59 3.33
C PRO A 138 32.34 2.52 2.57
N LEU A 139 31.92 1.26 2.69
CA LEU A 139 32.50 0.12 1.99
C LEU A 139 32.23 0.15 0.49
N GLY A 140 31.03 0.54 0.06
CA GLY A 140 30.69 0.68 -1.37
C GLY A 140 31.46 1.83 -2.02
N VAL A 141 31.53 2.98 -1.35
CA VAL A 141 32.32 4.15 -1.79
C VAL A 141 33.82 3.83 -1.84
N LEU A 142 34.34 3.07 -0.87
CA LEU A 142 35.73 2.64 -0.86
C LEU A 142 36.04 1.71 -2.04
N ILE A 143 35.20 0.70 -2.30
CA ILE A 143 35.41 -0.26 -3.41
C ILE A 143 35.42 0.45 -4.76
N THR A 144 34.45 1.33 -5.03
CA THR A 144 34.41 2.10 -6.28
C THR A 144 35.59 3.05 -6.41
N SER A 145 35.97 3.75 -5.34
CA SER A 145 37.11 4.67 -5.37
C SER A 145 38.42 3.93 -5.63
N VAL A 146 38.62 2.76 -5.00
CA VAL A 146 39.78 1.90 -5.23
C VAL A 146 39.78 1.37 -6.67
N PHE A 147 38.62 0.96 -7.20
CA PHE A 147 38.51 0.50 -8.59
C PHE A 147 38.81 1.63 -9.59
N LEU A 148 38.24 2.83 -9.41
CA LEU A 148 38.49 4.01 -10.25
C LEU A 148 39.96 4.44 -10.17
N SER A 149 40.55 4.44 -8.98
CA SER A 149 41.97 4.75 -8.78
C SER A 149 42.88 3.71 -9.43
N GLY A 150 42.56 2.42 -9.30
CA GLY A 150 43.27 1.33 -9.95
C GLY A 150 43.17 1.38 -11.48
N ALA A 151 41.97 1.67 -12.01
CA ALA A 151 41.76 1.86 -13.45
C ALA A 151 42.57 3.06 -13.98
N PHE A 152 42.61 4.17 -13.24
CA PHE A 152 43.42 5.34 -13.60
C PHE A 152 44.93 5.04 -13.55
N ALA A 153 45.40 4.32 -12.52
CA ALA A 153 46.79 3.89 -12.42
C ALA A 153 47.17 2.95 -13.58
N ALA A 154 46.35 1.95 -13.90
CA ALA A 154 46.56 1.06 -15.03
C ALA A 154 46.62 1.83 -16.36
N LEU A 155 45.71 2.80 -16.55
CA LEU A 155 45.66 3.65 -17.74
C LEU A 155 46.89 4.56 -17.88
N SER A 156 47.35 5.17 -16.78
CA SER A 156 48.54 6.02 -16.79
C SER A 156 49.83 5.21 -17.03
N PHE A 157 49.89 3.99 -16.51
CA PHE A 157 51.03 3.09 -16.74
C PHE A 157 51.10 2.65 -18.21
N THR A 158 49.97 2.23 -18.80
CA THR A 158 49.94 1.74 -20.19
C THR A 158 50.27 2.84 -21.19
N THR A 159 49.77 4.07 -20.96
CA THR A 159 50.11 5.24 -21.80
C THR A 159 51.60 5.60 -21.70
N ARG A 160 52.21 5.53 -20.51
CA ARG A 160 53.65 5.77 -20.33
C ARG A 160 54.54 4.69 -20.96
N VAL A 161 54.26 3.41 -20.70
CA VAL A 161 55.00 2.29 -21.30
C VAL A 161 54.95 2.36 -22.83
N SER A 162 53.79 2.70 -23.37
CA SER A 162 53.62 2.80 -24.82
C SER A 162 54.35 4.00 -25.42
N ALA A 163 54.35 5.14 -24.73
CA ALA A 163 55.16 6.29 -25.11
C ALA A 163 56.66 5.92 -25.12
N SER A 164 57.16 5.22 -24.10
CA SER A 164 58.56 4.76 -24.04
C SER A 164 58.92 3.78 -25.17
N LEU A 165 58.07 2.78 -25.44
CA LEU A 165 58.29 1.83 -26.54
C LEU A 165 58.24 2.49 -27.92
N SER A 166 57.41 3.54 -28.09
CA SER A 166 57.34 4.30 -29.33
C SER A 166 58.59 5.17 -29.57
N SER A 167 59.22 5.70 -28.51
CA SER A 167 60.46 6.48 -28.64
C SER A 167 61.67 5.62 -29.02
N GLU A 168 61.76 4.37 -28.55
CA GLU A 168 62.89 3.47 -28.88
C GLU A 168 62.79 2.90 -30.31
N ARG A 169 61.57 2.62 -30.80
CA ARG A 169 61.37 2.02 -32.12
C ARG A 169 61.57 3.01 -33.28
N SER A 170 61.40 4.31 -33.00
CA SER A 170 61.68 5.40 -33.95
C SER A 170 63.17 5.53 -34.29
N THR A 171 64.08 4.94 -33.51
CA THR A 171 65.53 5.12 -33.70
C THR A 171 66.17 3.99 -34.53
N TYR A 172 65.44 2.93 -34.89
CA TYR A 172 66.09 1.71 -35.46
C TYR A 172 65.52 1.13 -36.76
N TYR A 173 64.35 1.54 -37.25
CA TYR A 173 63.83 1.03 -38.53
C TYR A 173 63.12 2.13 -39.33
N SER A 174 63.78 2.59 -40.40
CA SER A 174 63.19 3.33 -41.51
C SER A 174 63.11 2.41 -42.72
N GLU A 175 61.98 1.71 -42.88
CA GLU A 175 61.63 0.94 -44.09
C GLU A 175 60.24 1.37 -44.57
N PRO A 176 60.04 1.58 -45.90
CA PRO A 176 58.75 2.00 -46.46
C PRO A 176 57.89 0.80 -46.90
N ASP A 177 56.58 0.94 -46.68
CA ASP A 177 55.46 0.09 -47.15
C ASP A 177 55.37 -1.32 -46.48
N THR A 178 54.24 -1.89 -46.10
CA THR A 178 52.83 -1.77 -46.52
C THR A 178 51.93 -2.32 -45.39
N PHE A 179 50.61 -2.01 -45.43
CA PHE A 179 49.54 -2.28 -44.45
C PHE A 179 49.37 -1.25 -43.32
N PRO A 180 48.18 -0.61 -43.18
CA PRO A 180 47.87 0.24 -42.03
C PRO A 180 47.71 -0.65 -40.79
N HIS A 181 48.82 -1.00 -40.15
CA HIS A 181 48.78 -1.53 -38.80
C HIS A 181 48.19 -0.44 -37.90
N PRO A 182 47.13 -0.74 -37.12
CA PRO A 182 46.59 0.24 -36.19
C PRO A 182 47.73 0.71 -35.30
N SER A 183 47.98 2.02 -35.28
CA SER A 183 49.07 2.57 -34.48
C SER A 183 48.89 2.12 -33.03
N ILE A 184 49.99 1.86 -32.33
CA ILE A 184 49.97 1.42 -30.91
C ILE A 184 49.08 2.36 -30.07
N GLY A 185 49.02 3.65 -30.42
CA GLY A 185 48.09 4.61 -29.83
C GLY A 185 46.60 4.26 -30.02
N THR A 186 46.16 3.87 -31.22
CA THR A 186 44.75 3.52 -31.50
C THR A 186 44.28 2.23 -30.80
N THR A 187 45.14 1.22 -30.68
CA THR A 187 44.83 -0.03 -29.97
C THR A 187 44.66 0.16 -28.46
N LEU A 188 45.33 1.17 -27.89
CA LEU A 188 45.22 1.51 -26.47
C LEU A 188 44.12 2.53 -26.19
N LEU A 189 43.86 3.47 -27.10
CA LEU A 189 42.83 4.50 -26.93
C LEU A 189 41.41 3.94 -27.05
N ALA A 190 41.17 2.96 -27.93
CA ALA A 190 39.85 2.39 -28.14
C ALA A 190 39.20 1.79 -26.86
N PRO A 191 39.87 0.92 -26.08
CA PRO A 191 39.27 0.37 -24.85
C PRO A 191 39.08 1.43 -23.75
N VAL A 192 39.93 2.46 -23.73
CA VAL A 192 39.84 3.58 -22.77
C VAL A 192 38.66 4.47 -23.10
N LEU A 193 38.50 4.81 -24.38
CA LEU A 193 37.34 5.55 -24.87
C LEU A 193 36.05 4.78 -24.60
N LEU A 194 36.05 3.46 -24.85
CA LEU A 194 34.90 2.60 -24.55
C LEU A 194 34.58 2.58 -23.05
N PHE A 195 35.58 2.45 -22.18
CA PHE A 195 35.41 2.51 -20.73
C PHE A 195 34.82 3.85 -20.27
N VAL A 196 35.37 4.97 -20.73
CA VAL A 196 34.87 6.32 -20.42
C VAL A 196 33.44 6.50 -20.93
N LEU A 197 33.15 6.03 -22.16
CA LEU A 197 31.81 6.08 -22.74
C LEU A 197 30.81 5.27 -21.90
N CYS A 198 31.18 4.09 -21.41
CA CYS A 198 30.34 3.31 -20.51
C CYS A 198 30.08 4.04 -19.19
N LEU A 199 31.08 4.68 -18.58
CA LEU A 199 30.88 5.46 -17.35
C LEU A 199 29.98 6.67 -17.56
N VAL A 200 30.15 7.39 -18.68
CA VAL A 200 29.27 8.51 -19.06
C VAL A 200 27.85 8.02 -19.30
N ALA A 201 27.67 6.89 -19.99
CA ALA A 201 26.36 6.29 -20.22
C ALA A 201 25.68 5.87 -18.90
N ILE A 202 26.43 5.27 -17.97
CA ILE A 202 25.95 4.94 -16.62
C ILE A 202 25.45 6.20 -15.90
N LEU A 203 26.26 7.27 -15.88
CA LEU A 203 25.88 8.52 -15.22
C LEU A 203 24.63 9.15 -15.87
N ALA A 204 24.56 9.12 -17.20
CA ALA A 204 23.40 9.60 -17.96
C ALA A 204 22.13 8.80 -17.64
N ILE A 205 22.22 7.47 -17.50
CA ILE A 205 21.09 6.62 -17.13
C ILE A 205 20.62 6.91 -15.70
N LEU A 206 21.54 7.06 -14.75
CA LEU A 206 21.19 7.41 -13.36
C LEU A 206 20.53 8.79 -13.28
N LEU A 207 21.05 9.78 -14.02
CA LEU A 207 20.44 11.11 -14.10
C LEU A 207 19.04 11.02 -14.70
N LEU A 208 18.90 10.32 -15.83
CA LEU A 208 17.62 10.13 -16.50
C LEU A 208 16.61 9.44 -15.59
N ASP A 209 17.00 8.41 -14.84
CA ASP A 209 16.14 7.72 -13.86
C ASP A 209 15.59 8.69 -12.80
N LYS A 210 16.44 9.55 -12.20
CA LYS A 210 16.00 10.53 -11.20
C LYS A 210 15.09 11.60 -11.81
N TRP A 211 15.38 12.08 -13.02
CA TRP A 211 14.55 13.07 -13.71
C TRP A 211 13.19 12.49 -14.12
N VAL A 212 13.15 11.26 -14.65
CA VAL A 212 11.91 10.55 -15.00
C VAL A 212 11.08 10.29 -13.75
N THR A 213 11.71 9.85 -12.65
CA THR A 213 11.03 9.67 -11.35
C THR A 213 10.37 10.97 -10.89
N ARG A 214 11.10 12.08 -10.94
CA ARG A 214 10.57 13.39 -10.58
C ARG A 214 9.41 13.81 -11.49
N HIS A 215 9.51 13.58 -12.79
CA HIS A 215 8.45 13.91 -13.74
C HIS A 215 7.18 13.09 -13.47
N LEU A 216 7.31 11.79 -13.22
CA LEU A 216 6.18 10.92 -12.90
C LEU A 216 5.46 11.34 -11.60
N VAL A 217 6.21 11.70 -10.56
CA VAL A 217 5.60 12.17 -9.31
C VAL A 217 4.99 13.58 -9.47
N ALA A 218 5.70 14.50 -10.13
CA ALA A 218 5.23 15.88 -10.32
C ALA A 218 3.98 15.98 -11.20
N SER A 219 3.85 15.10 -12.20
CA SER A 219 2.67 15.04 -13.07
C SER A 219 1.35 14.76 -12.33
N HIS A 220 1.42 14.13 -11.15
CA HIS A 220 0.24 13.80 -10.34
C HIS A 220 -0.08 14.84 -9.27
N GLY A 221 0.93 15.50 -8.71
CA GLY A 221 0.76 16.57 -7.71
C GLY A 221 0.29 17.92 -8.27
N GLY A 222 -0.37 17.94 -9.44
CA GLY A 222 -0.91 19.16 -10.07
C GLY A 222 0.14 20.17 -10.55
N SER A 223 1.42 19.83 -10.51
CA SER A 223 2.54 20.73 -10.81
C SER A 223 3.36 20.16 -11.96
N ILE A 224 2.88 20.28 -13.20
CA ILE A 224 3.75 20.04 -14.36
C ILE A 224 4.84 21.13 -14.31
N PRO A 225 6.13 20.77 -14.16
CA PRO A 225 7.17 21.78 -14.16
C PRO A 225 7.16 22.50 -15.51
N LEU A 226 6.99 23.83 -15.53
CA LEU A 226 7.22 24.61 -16.74
C LEU A 226 8.65 24.33 -17.23
N GLY A 227 8.80 23.79 -18.45
CA GLY A 227 10.10 23.46 -19.05
C GLY A 227 10.55 21.99 -18.97
N THR A 228 9.63 21.02 -18.86
CA THR A 228 9.99 19.59 -18.91
C THR A 228 10.66 19.21 -20.23
N ASN A 229 11.83 18.59 -20.14
CA ASN A 229 12.57 18.08 -21.30
C ASN A 229 11.75 16.99 -22.05
N PRO A 230 11.57 17.10 -23.38
CA PRO A 230 10.76 16.16 -24.16
C PRO A 230 11.26 14.71 -24.08
N LEU A 231 12.58 14.49 -23.88
CA LEU A 231 13.13 13.14 -23.68
C LEU A 231 12.63 12.51 -22.38
N VAL A 232 12.52 13.28 -21.30
CA VAL A 232 12.03 12.80 -20.00
C VAL A 232 10.54 12.46 -20.08
N ALA A 233 9.75 13.32 -20.74
CA ALA A 233 8.33 13.06 -20.95
C ALA A 233 8.10 11.84 -21.87
N GLY A 234 8.84 11.75 -22.97
CA GLY A 234 8.75 10.64 -23.92
C GLY A 234 9.11 9.28 -23.30
N THR A 235 10.17 9.24 -22.49
CA THR A 235 10.57 8.03 -21.77
C THR A 235 9.54 7.63 -20.71
N ALA A 236 9.00 8.58 -19.94
CA ALA A 236 7.92 8.33 -18.99
C ALA A 236 6.67 7.75 -19.68
N ASN A 237 6.24 8.36 -20.79
CA ASN A 237 5.08 7.91 -21.56
C ASN A 237 5.28 6.51 -22.16
N SER A 238 6.47 6.21 -22.68
CA SER A 238 6.81 4.88 -23.20
C SER A 238 6.78 3.78 -22.12
N LEU A 239 7.23 4.10 -20.90
CA LEU A 239 7.14 3.18 -19.76
C LEU A 239 5.67 2.90 -19.39
N ILE A 240 4.85 3.95 -19.27
CA ILE A 240 3.43 3.83 -18.91
C ILE A 240 2.65 3.06 -19.98
N SER A 241 2.82 3.41 -21.26
CA SER A 241 2.11 2.75 -22.36
C SER A 241 2.48 1.27 -22.44
N GLY A 242 3.76 0.94 -22.28
CA GLY A 242 4.22 -0.43 -22.25
C GLY A 242 3.69 -1.22 -21.04
N VAL A 243 3.46 -0.58 -19.89
CA VAL A 243 2.82 -1.20 -18.71
C VAL A 243 1.34 -1.44 -18.97
N ARG A 244 0.62 -0.44 -19.47
CA ARG A 244 -0.82 -0.57 -19.81
C ARG A 244 -1.06 -1.66 -20.85
N HIS A 245 -0.19 -1.78 -21.86
CA HIS A 245 -0.28 -2.85 -22.84
C HIS A 245 -0.07 -4.24 -22.21
N ARG A 246 0.93 -4.39 -21.33
CA ARG A 246 1.25 -5.71 -20.73
C ARG A 246 0.25 -6.12 -19.65
N TYR A 247 -0.22 -5.18 -18.84
CA TYR A 247 -1.06 -5.43 -17.67
C TYR A 247 -2.51 -4.96 -17.83
N GLY A 248 -2.94 -4.65 -19.06
CA GLY A 248 -4.26 -4.10 -19.35
C GLY A 248 -5.41 -4.93 -18.78
N GLY A 249 -5.32 -6.26 -18.84
CA GLY A 249 -6.34 -7.14 -18.26
C GLY A 249 -6.43 -7.07 -16.72
N LEU A 250 -5.31 -6.91 -16.02
CA LEU A 250 -5.32 -6.71 -14.56
C LEU A 250 -5.86 -5.31 -14.22
N LEU A 251 -5.38 -4.29 -14.93
CA LEU A 251 -5.83 -2.91 -14.72
C LEU A 251 -7.31 -2.74 -15.03
N ALA A 252 -7.84 -3.44 -16.05
CA ALA A 252 -9.27 -3.47 -16.34
C ALA A 252 -10.07 -4.16 -15.23
N ALA A 253 -9.57 -5.28 -14.69
CA ALA A 253 -10.21 -5.94 -13.54
C ALA A 253 -10.23 -5.04 -12.30
N VAL A 254 -9.14 -4.29 -12.04
CA VAL A 254 -9.10 -3.28 -10.96
C VAL A 254 -9.97 -2.07 -11.28
N ALA A 255 -10.12 -1.68 -12.55
CA ALA A 255 -10.95 -0.54 -12.95
C ALA A 255 -12.45 -0.81 -12.84
N GLN A 256 -12.84 -2.07 -13.08
CA GLN A 256 -14.20 -2.52 -12.74
C GLN A 256 -14.43 -2.28 -11.24
N ARG A 257 -13.37 -2.40 -10.42
CA ARG A 257 -13.18 -2.20 -8.95
C ARG A 257 -13.90 -1.08 -8.18
N GLY A 258 -14.70 -0.18 -8.79
CA GLY A 258 -15.06 1.15 -8.23
C GLY A 258 -15.76 1.23 -6.86
N ASP A 259 -15.84 2.42 -6.25
CA ASP A 259 -16.29 2.59 -4.85
C ASP A 259 -17.81 2.38 -4.62
N GLU A 260 -18.67 2.61 -5.61
CA GLU A 260 -20.14 2.46 -5.49
C GLU A 260 -20.64 1.03 -5.80
N ARG A 261 -20.06 0.04 -5.15
CA ARG A 261 -20.41 -1.36 -5.38
C ARG A 261 -21.50 -1.85 -4.47
N THR A 262 -22.33 -2.73 -5.03
CA THR A 262 -23.24 -3.54 -4.25
C THR A 262 -22.67 -4.93 -4.01
N VAL A 263 -21.75 -5.44 -4.82
CA VAL A 263 -21.23 -6.81 -4.66
C VAL A 263 -19.73 -6.80 -4.31
N LEU A 264 -19.39 -7.44 -3.19
CA LEU A 264 -18.03 -7.64 -2.70
C LEU A 264 -17.71 -9.14 -2.72
N ALA A 265 -16.92 -9.55 -3.70
CA ALA A 265 -16.40 -10.90 -3.76
C ALA A 265 -15.10 -11.01 -2.97
N HIS A 266 -15.00 -12.02 -2.11
CA HIS A 266 -13.80 -12.26 -1.31
C HIS A 266 -13.26 -13.68 -1.53
N ALA A 267 -11.96 -13.83 -1.26
CA ALA A 267 -11.26 -15.10 -1.20
C ALA A 267 -10.52 -15.17 0.14
N GLY A 268 -10.52 -16.36 0.75
CA GLY A 268 -9.88 -16.60 2.03
C GLY A 268 -10.77 -16.25 3.21
N TRP A 269 -10.16 -15.88 4.33
CA TRP A 269 -10.81 -15.72 5.62
C TRP A 269 -11.51 -14.36 5.78
N ASP A 270 -10.89 -13.26 5.30
CA ASP A 270 -11.43 -11.92 5.51
C ASP A 270 -12.55 -11.66 4.50
N ALA A 271 -13.79 -11.49 4.97
CA ALA A 271 -14.96 -11.28 4.13
C ALA A 271 -15.10 -9.84 3.62
N PHE A 272 -14.68 -8.86 4.44
CA PHE A 272 -14.88 -7.43 4.20
C PHE A 272 -13.59 -6.74 3.77
N VAL A 273 -12.95 -7.30 2.75
CA VAL A 273 -11.68 -6.77 2.24
C VAL A 273 -11.86 -5.34 1.72
N GLY A 274 -10.95 -4.46 2.08
CA GLY A 274 -10.89 -3.06 1.67
C GLY A 274 -11.29 -2.11 2.79
N TYR A 275 -12.14 -2.55 3.72
CA TYR A 275 -12.71 -1.68 4.75
C TYR A 275 -11.82 -1.45 5.97
N GLY A 276 -10.63 -2.06 6.02
CA GLY A 276 -9.66 -1.86 7.10
C GLY A 276 -9.70 -2.94 8.16
N GLU A 277 -9.34 -2.57 9.38
CA GLU A 277 -9.29 -3.48 10.52
C GLU A 277 -10.65 -3.56 11.21
N LYS A 278 -11.04 -4.77 11.63
CA LYS A 278 -12.27 -4.99 12.38
C LYS A 278 -12.11 -4.45 13.80
N VAL A 279 -12.80 -3.36 14.12
CA VAL A 279 -12.67 -2.66 15.41
C VAL A 279 -13.73 -3.09 16.43
N ASN A 280 -14.90 -3.52 15.96
CA ASN A 280 -15.97 -3.99 16.84
C ASN A 280 -16.91 -4.93 16.06
N ALA A 281 -17.52 -5.89 16.76
CA ALA A 281 -18.63 -6.67 16.23
C ALA A 281 -19.41 -7.36 17.33
N TRP A 282 -20.69 -7.57 17.07
CA TRP A 282 -21.58 -8.32 17.93
C TRP A 282 -22.69 -8.98 17.11
N THR A 283 -23.28 -9.99 17.72
CA THR A 283 -24.44 -10.71 17.19
C THR A 283 -25.47 -10.82 18.29
N LEU A 284 -26.73 -10.54 17.98
CA LEU A 284 -27.81 -10.48 18.95
C LEU A 284 -29.02 -11.28 18.43
N PRO A 285 -29.18 -12.53 18.89
CA PRO A 285 -30.42 -13.28 18.70
C PRO A 285 -31.47 -12.83 19.71
N LEU A 286 -32.67 -12.49 19.23
CA LEU A 286 -33.80 -12.01 20.01
C LEU A 286 -35.03 -12.86 19.72
N VAL A 287 -35.66 -13.37 20.78
CA VAL A 287 -36.96 -14.03 20.64
C VAL A 287 -38.05 -12.96 20.62
N LEU A 288 -38.79 -12.89 19.51
CA LEU A 288 -39.85 -11.91 19.32
C LEU A 288 -41.08 -12.31 20.15
N ARG A 289 -41.59 -11.36 20.94
CA ARG A 289 -42.83 -11.48 21.72
C ARG A 289 -43.77 -10.35 21.31
N THR A 290 -45.05 -10.65 21.24
CA THR A 290 -46.07 -9.64 21.01
C THR A 290 -46.31 -8.85 22.29
N ARG A 291 -46.63 -7.55 22.17
CA ARG A 291 -46.99 -6.71 23.32
C ARG A 291 -48.33 -7.12 23.95
N SER A 292 -49.22 -7.71 23.15
CA SER A 292 -50.51 -8.25 23.59
C SER A 292 -50.58 -9.75 23.27
N GLU A 293 -51.03 -10.55 24.24
CA GLU A 293 -51.22 -12.00 24.08
C GLU A 293 -52.46 -12.36 23.24
N GLU A 294 -53.40 -11.42 23.06
CA GLU A 294 -54.66 -11.64 22.32
C GLU A 294 -54.56 -11.43 20.80
N THR A 295 -53.43 -10.89 20.31
CA THR A 295 -53.27 -10.56 18.90
C THR A 295 -52.39 -11.60 18.20
N ASP A 296 -52.77 -12.01 16.99
CA ASP A 296 -51.88 -12.81 16.14
C ASP A 296 -50.53 -12.09 15.97
N PRO A 297 -49.41 -12.84 16.01
CA PRO A 297 -48.09 -12.25 15.89
C PRO A 297 -47.95 -11.55 14.52
N PRO A 298 -47.53 -10.27 14.51
CA PRO A 298 -47.34 -9.55 13.26
C PRO A 298 -46.21 -10.21 12.45
N VAL A 299 -46.36 -10.25 11.13
CA VAL A 299 -45.29 -10.75 10.25
C VAL A 299 -44.22 -9.67 10.13
N LEU A 300 -43.00 -9.99 10.59
CA LEU A 300 -41.84 -9.13 10.43
C LEU A 300 -41.13 -9.48 9.11
N ARG A 301 -40.96 -8.48 8.23
CA ARG A 301 -40.19 -8.65 6.99
C ARG A 301 -38.83 -7.98 7.14
N PRO A 302 -37.69 -8.68 6.93
CA PRO A 302 -36.35 -8.08 7.05
C PRO A 302 -36.19 -6.79 6.24
N ARG A 303 -36.78 -6.75 5.04
CA ARG A 303 -36.76 -5.61 4.12
C ARG A 303 -37.30 -4.32 4.76
N GLU A 304 -38.35 -4.44 5.57
CA GLU A 304 -38.96 -3.28 6.24
C GLU A 304 -38.03 -2.74 7.32
N VAL A 305 -37.37 -3.62 8.08
CA VAL A 305 -36.38 -3.23 9.09
C VAL A 305 -35.17 -2.57 8.44
N TYR A 306 -34.62 -3.14 7.36
CA TYR A 306 -33.54 -2.50 6.60
C TYR A 306 -33.93 -1.11 6.09
N SER A 307 -35.17 -0.95 5.60
CA SER A 307 -35.66 0.35 5.13
C SER A 307 -35.73 1.38 6.26
N ALA A 308 -36.22 0.98 7.44
CA ALA A 308 -36.30 1.85 8.63
C ALA A 308 -34.90 2.28 9.10
N VAL A 309 -33.94 1.34 9.16
CA VAL A 309 -32.55 1.65 9.52
C VAL A 309 -31.91 2.56 8.48
N THR A 310 -32.13 2.30 7.19
CA THR A 310 -31.57 3.13 6.11
C THR A 310 -32.05 4.58 6.24
N GLU A 311 -33.35 4.77 6.50
CA GLU A 311 -33.94 6.09 6.64
C GLU A 311 -33.41 6.82 7.89
N GLU A 312 -33.33 6.13 9.03
CA GLU A 312 -32.77 6.71 10.26
C GLU A 312 -31.31 7.14 10.06
N LEU A 313 -30.47 6.31 9.42
CA LEU A 313 -29.08 6.66 9.15
C LEU A 313 -28.96 7.84 8.17
N ARG A 314 -29.80 7.89 7.13
CA ARG A 314 -29.82 9.01 6.19
C ARG A 314 -30.30 10.31 6.82
N SER A 315 -31.20 10.26 7.81
CA SER A 315 -31.64 11.44 8.56
C SER A 315 -30.48 12.18 9.26
N MET A 316 -29.37 11.48 9.52
CA MET A 316 -28.17 12.07 10.11
C MET A 316 -27.41 13.00 9.16
N TRP A 317 -27.69 12.99 7.85
CA TRP A 317 -27.06 13.89 6.88
C TRP A 317 -27.25 15.36 7.23
N ASP A 318 -28.41 15.72 7.77
CA ASP A 318 -28.75 17.11 8.11
C ASP A 318 -28.22 17.53 9.49
N SER A 319 -27.57 16.61 10.22
CA SER A 319 -27.07 16.89 11.57
C SER A 319 -25.73 17.62 11.55
N ASP A 320 -25.77 18.94 11.73
CA ASP A 320 -24.57 19.79 11.70
C ASP A 320 -23.68 19.71 12.95
N LEU A 321 -24.22 19.25 14.10
CA LEU A 321 -23.54 19.32 15.41
C LEU A 321 -23.07 17.97 15.96
N LEU A 322 -23.50 16.85 15.37
CA LEU A 322 -23.17 15.51 15.86
C LEU A 322 -21.74 15.07 15.52
N ALA A 323 -21.12 15.66 14.49
CA ALA A 323 -19.74 15.40 14.12
C ALA A 323 -19.01 16.69 13.70
N PRO A 324 -17.76 16.89 14.14
CA PRO A 324 -16.93 18.02 13.74
C PRO A 324 -16.85 18.15 12.21
N GLY A 325 -16.92 19.37 11.70
CA GLY A 325 -16.78 19.64 10.27
C GLY A 325 -17.89 19.05 9.40
N ARG A 326 -19.09 18.78 9.98
CA ARG A 326 -20.28 18.28 9.27
C ARG A 326 -20.02 17.01 8.46
N ARG A 327 -19.13 16.13 8.97
CA ARG A 327 -18.65 14.94 8.25
C ARG A 327 -19.75 13.92 7.97
N LEU A 328 -20.82 13.94 8.75
CA LEU A 328 -22.00 13.12 8.51
C LEU A 328 -22.68 13.44 7.17
N ARG A 329 -22.55 14.65 6.61
CA ARG A 329 -23.02 14.94 5.24
C ARG A 329 -22.40 14.04 4.17
N GLY A 330 -21.23 13.46 4.46
CA GLY A 330 -20.55 12.48 3.60
C GLY A 330 -20.82 11.03 3.98
N LEU A 331 -21.77 10.75 4.89
CA LEU A 331 -22.18 9.39 5.23
C LEU A 331 -22.74 8.71 3.97
N THR A 332 -22.28 7.51 3.65
CA THR A 332 -22.89 6.70 2.60
C THR A 332 -23.68 5.57 3.25
N VAL A 333 -24.86 5.26 2.73
CA VAL A 333 -25.71 4.15 3.22
C VAL A 333 -26.30 3.43 2.02
N GLY A 334 -25.99 2.14 1.89
CA GLY A 334 -26.45 1.32 0.77
C GLY A 334 -26.30 -0.18 0.99
N PRO A 335 -26.83 -1.01 0.09
CA PRO A 335 -26.69 -2.45 0.17
C PRO A 335 -25.28 -2.92 -0.19
N LEU A 336 -24.84 -3.98 0.47
CA LEU A 336 -23.58 -4.67 0.24
C LEU A 336 -23.80 -6.19 0.33
N VAL A 337 -23.69 -6.87 -0.79
CA VAL A 337 -23.75 -8.31 -0.95
C VAL A 337 -22.33 -8.85 -0.90
N VAL A 338 -22.02 -9.63 0.13
CA VAL A 338 -20.70 -10.25 0.30
C VAL A 338 -20.76 -11.68 -0.20
N VAL A 339 -19.88 -12.02 -1.15
CA VAL A 339 -19.88 -13.30 -1.87
C VAL A 339 -18.57 -14.03 -1.65
N ASN A 340 -18.64 -15.28 -1.19
CA ASN A 340 -17.48 -16.15 -1.16
C ASN A 340 -17.20 -16.70 -2.56
N THR A 341 -16.04 -16.39 -3.14
CA THR A 341 -15.70 -16.80 -4.51
C THR A 341 -15.67 -18.32 -4.71
N ARG A 342 -15.29 -19.09 -3.70
CA ARG A 342 -15.31 -20.56 -3.77
C ARG A 342 -16.75 -21.08 -3.75
N GLY A 343 -17.58 -20.59 -2.82
CA GLY A 343 -18.99 -20.96 -2.73
C GLY A 343 -19.77 -20.56 -3.99
N LEU A 344 -19.47 -19.40 -4.58
CA LEU A 344 -20.05 -18.97 -5.86
C LEU A 344 -19.73 -19.95 -7.00
N ARG A 345 -18.50 -20.47 -7.05
CA ARG A 345 -18.07 -21.46 -8.06
C ARG A 345 -18.72 -22.83 -7.85
N GLU A 346 -18.88 -23.25 -6.59
CA GLU A 346 -19.54 -24.51 -6.25
C GLU A 346 -21.06 -24.46 -6.59
N ASN A 347 -21.66 -23.27 -6.57
CA ASN A 347 -23.10 -23.05 -6.80
C ASN A 347 -23.44 -22.44 -8.17
N LEU A 348 -22.55 -22.53 -9.18
CA LEU A 348 -22.73 -21.91 -10.52
C LEU A 348 -24.04 -22.27 -11.24
N ASN A 349 -24.64 -23.41 -10.91
CA ASN A 349 -25.88 -23.88 -11.53
C ASN A 349 -27.13 -23.15 -11.00
N THR A 350 -27.05 -22.50 -9.84
CA THR A 350 -28.16 -21.80 -9.20
C THR A 350 -28.50 -20.50 -9.95
N HIS A 351 -29.76 -20.08 -9.92
CA HIS A 351 -30.18 -18.81 -10.54
C HIS A 351 -29.45 -17.61 -9.91
N THR A 352 -29.38 -17.55 -8.58
CA THR A 352 -28.71 -16.51 -7.80
C THR A 352 -27.22 -16.36 -8.17
N ALA A 353 -26.49 -17.48 -8.30
CA ALA A 353 -25.07 -17.45 -8.67
C ALA A 353 -24.87 -16.89 -10.09
N ARG A 354 -25.76 -17.23 -11.03
CA ARG A 354 -25.72 -16.70 -12.41
C ARG A 354 -26.07 -15.21 -12.46
N ALA A 355 -26.99 -14.74 -11.63
CA ALA A 355 -27.34 -13.32 -11.53
C ALA A 355 -26.19 -12.46 -10.99
N LEU A 356 -25.32 -13.05 -10.15
CA LEU A 356 -24.15 -12.38 -9.59
C LEU A 356 -22.93 -12.40 -10.51
N LEU A 357 -23.00 -13.04 -11.69
CA LEU A 357 -21.89 -13.16 -12.62
C LEU A 357 -22.15 -12.41 -13.93
N SER A 358 -21.14 -11.71 -14.44
CA SER A 358 -21.17 -11.08 -15.75
C SER A 358 -21.17 -12.15 -16.84
N SER A 359 -22.10 -12.04 -17.78
CA SER A 359 -22.18 -12.94 -18.95
C SER A 359 -20.97 -12.81 -19.88
N GLU A 360 -20.32 -11.65 -19.92
CA GLU A 360 -19.17 -11.38 -20.80
C GLU A 360 -17.84 -11.87 -20.21
N THR A 361 -17.63 -11.65 -18.91
CA THR A 361 -16.34 -11.90 -18.26
C THR A 361 -16.32 -13.14 -17.38
N GLY A 362 -17.50 -13.67 -17.02
CA GLY A 362 -17.63 -14.74 -16.04
C GLY A 362 -17.19 -14.35 -14.62
N GLN A 363 -17.02 -13.04 -14.34
CA GLN A 363 -16.61 -12.53 -13.04
C GLN A 363 -17.80 -11.94 -12.26
N PRO A 364 -17.71 -11.85 -10.92
CA PRO A 364 -18.71 -11.18 -10.11
C PRO A 364 -19.00 -9.77 -10.60
N VAL A 365 -20.30 -9.48 -10.83
CA VAL A 365 -20.79 -8.15 -11.19
C VAL A 365 -20.50 -7.14 -10.08
N ASP A 366 -20.48 -5.85 -10.41
CA ASP A 366 -20.17 -4.80 -9.43
C ASP A 366 -21.43 -4.29 -8.71
N ARG A 367 -22.55 -4.33 -9.42
CA ARG A 367 -23.89 -3.96 -8.94
C ARG A 367 -24.85 -5.06 -9.33
N THR A 368 -25.73 -5.41 -8.40
CA THR A 368 -26.83 -6.34 -8.63
C THR A 368 -28.12 -5.55 -8.78
N ASP A 369 -29.09 -6.13 -9.47
CA ASP A 369 -30.42 -5.57 -9.65
C ASP A 369 -31.26 -5.72 -8.37
N ALA A 370 -32.34 -4.95 -8.30
CA ALA A 370 -33.18 -4.92 -7.10
C ALA A 370 -33.93 -6.25 -6.86
N GLU A 371 -34.22 -7.04 -7.90
CA GLU A 371 -34.91 -8.33 -7.76
C GLU A 371 -33.99 -9.34 -7.08
N THR A 372 -32.77 -9.52 -7.59
CA THR A 372 -31.75 -10.37 -6.96
C THR A 372 -31.44 -9.93 -5.52
N LEU A 373 -31.35 -8.61 -5.27
CA LEU A 373 -31.11 -8.09 -3.93
C LEU A 373 -32.26 -8.46 -2.96
N ASN A 374 -33.51 -8.30 -3.40
CA ASN A 374 -34.66 -8.66 -2.58
C ASN A 374 -34.68 -10.15 -2.28
N GLN A 375 -34.35 -10.99 -3.28
CA GLN A 375 -34.24 -12.43 -3.08
C GLN A 375 -33.17 -12.77 -2.03
N LEU A 376 -32.00 -12.13 -2.07
CA LEU A 376 -30.92 -12.35 -1.09
C LEU A 376 -31.25 -11.86 0.33
N ILE A 377 -32.19 -10.92 0.46
CA ILE A 377 -32.68 -10.48 1.78
C ILE A 377 -33.68 -11.49 2.35
N ASP A 378 -34.50 -12.09 1.49
CA ASP A 378 -35.54 -13.03 1.89
C ASP A 378 -34.98 -14.48 2.05
N GLU A 379 -33.98 -14.85 1.25
CA GLU A 379 -33.28 -16.14 1.25
C GLU A 379 -31.84 -15.95 1.75
N ASP A 380 -31.56 -16.34 3.01
CA ASP A 380 -30.20 -16.29 3.57
C ASP A 380 -29.37 -17.50 3.11
N PHE A 381 -28.28 -17.25 2.37
CA PHE A 381 -27.39 -18.30 1.86
C PHE A 381 -26.04 -18.27 2.59
N GLU A 382 -25.46 -19.45 2.86
CA GLU A 382 -24.16 -19.51 3.53
C GLU A 382 -23.01 -18.89 2.72
N TRP A 383 -23.07 -18.96 1.39
CA TRP A 383 -22.01 -18.50 0.48
C TRP A 383 -22.21 -17.07 -0.04
N VAL A 384 -23.38 -16.47 0.19
CA VAL A 384 -23.69 -15.07 -0.17
C VAL A 384 -24.61 -14.45 0.86
N ARG A 385 -24.20 -13.30 1.41
CA ARG A 385 -24.96 -12.61 2.46
C ARG A 385 -25.20 -11.15 2.12
N HIS A 386 -26.39 -10.67 2.41
CA HIS A 386 -26.73 -9.26 2.31
C HIS A 386 -26.34 -8.52 3.60
N PHE A 387 -25.72 -7.37 3.46
CA PHE A 387 -25.47 -6.41 4.53
C PHE A 387 -25.96 -5.04 4.09
N GLN A 388 -26.48 -4.25 5.03
CA GLN A 388 -26.53 -2.82 4.86
C GLN A 388 -25.16 -2.26 5.26
N HIS A 389 -24.51 -1.60 4.32
CA HIS A 389 -23.24 -0.93 4.53
C HIS A 389 -23.48 0.55 4.78
N SER A 390 -22.89 1.07 5.85
CA SER A 390 -22.81 2.51 6.07
C SER A 390 -21.37 2.93 6.34
N SER A 391 -20.94 4.06 5.78
CA SER A 391 -19.57 4.54 5.98
C SER A 391 -19.42 6.04 6.04
N VAL A 392 -18.48 6.51 6.86
CA VAL A 392 -18.15 7.92 7.06
C VAL A 392 -16.65 8.12 6.87
N MET A 393 -16.29 8.99 5.92
CA MET A 393 -14.91 9.47 5.77
C MET A 393 -14.67 10.71 6.64
N SER A 394 -13.67 10.64 7.50
CA SER A 394 -13.23 11.74 8.36
C SER A 394 -11.78 12.15 8.08
N TRP A 395 -11.37 13.28 8.65
CA TRP A 395 -9.99 13.79 8.57
C TRP A 395 -9.44 13.90 7.14
N ASN A 396 -10.20 14.56 6.24
CA ASN A 396 -9.84 14.74 4.83
C ASN A 396 -9.61 13.42 4.08
N SER A 397 -10.50 12.47 4.31
CA SER A 397 -10.45 11.12 3.71
C SER A 397 -9.29 10.26 4.18
N ASP A 398 -8.59 10.65 5.26
CA ASP A 398 -7.48 9.87 5.84
C ASP A 398 -8.00 8.69 6.68
N GLN A 399 -9.16 8.83 7.32
CA GLN A 399 -9.80 7.76 8.10
C GLN A 399 -11.20 7.46 7.55
N LEU A 400 -11.52 6.18 7.43
CA LEU A 400 -12.85 5.70 7.02
C LEU A 400 -13.38 4.73 8.08
N ILE A 401 -14.55 5.04 8.63
CA ILE A 401 -15.31 4.14 9.49
C ILE A 401 -16.41 3.51 8.64
N SER A 402 -16.49 2.19 8.63
CA SER A 402 -17.49 1.44 7.88
C SER A 402 -18.20 0.46 8.80
N THR A 403 -19.51 0.32 8.66
CA THR A 403 -20.30 -0.66 9.41
C THR A 403 -21.09 -1.52 8.44
N MET A 404 -21.25 -2.79 8.78
CA MET A 404 -21.99 -3.79 8.02
C MET A 404 -23.02 -4.41 8.95
N PHE A 405 -24.28 -4.17 8.66
CA PHE A 405 -25.41 -4.62 9.44
C PHE A 405 -26.21 -5.67 8.68
N ASN A 406 -26.43 -6.83 9.29
CA ASN A 406 -27.20 -7.93 8.73
C ASN A 406 -28.36 -8.31 9.65
N ILE A 407 -29.48 -8.72 9.05
CA ILE A 407 -30.70 -9.12 9.72
C ILE A 407 -31.09 -10.49 9.18
N GLY A 408 -31.11 -11.49 10.05
CA GLY A 408 -31.83 -12.74 9.82
C GLY A 408 -33.16 -12.67 10.55
N CYS A 409 -34.26 -13.07 9.92
CA CYS A 409 -35.55 -13.14 10.59
C CYS A 409 -36.24 -14.46 10.29
N ASP A 410 -36.69 -15.12 11.35
CA ASP A 410 -37.66 -16.20 11.30
C ASP A 410 -38.94 -15.76 12.05
N ASN A 411 -40.02 -16.53 11.97
CA ASN A 411 -41.33 -16.21 12.54
C ASN A 411 -41.32 -15.83 14.04
N ARG A 412 -40.31 -16.29 14.79
CA ARG A 412 -40.22 -16.07 16.25
C ARG A 412 -38.87 -15.52 16.71
N THR A 413 -37.91 -15.37 15.81
CA THR A 413 -36.54 -15.01 16.20
C THR A 413 -35.95 -14.03 15.20
N LEU A 414 -35.47 -12.91 15.74
CA LEU A 414 -34.74 -11.90 15.02
C LEU A 414 -33.26 -12.06 15.36
N TYR A 415 -32.44 -12.28 14.35
CA TYR A 415 -30.99 -12.33 14.45
C TYR A 415 -30.42 -11.03 13.88
N LEU A 416 -29.71 -10.28 14.72
CA LEU A 416 -29.00 -9.08 14.32
C LEU A 416 -27.51 -9.35 14.32
N GLU A 417 -26.81 -8.97 13.26
CA GLU A 417 -25.36 -9.02 13.19
C GLU A 417 -24.84 -7.64 12.79
N TRP A 418 -23.85 -7.16 13.53
CA TRP A 418 -23.24 -5.87 13.25
C TRP A 418 -21.72 -5.99 13.33
N ASN A 419 -21.05 -5.46 12.32
CA ASN A 419 -19.60 -5.42 12.23
C ASN A 419 -19.16 -4.00 11.92
N ALA A 420 -18.13 -3.50 12.60
CA ALA A 420 -17.49 -2.23 12.30
C ALA A 420 -16.02 -2.40 11.95
N TYR A 421 -15.59 -1.62 10.96
CA TYR A 421 -14.24 -1.58 10.45
C TYR A 421 -13.72 -0.14 10.45
N CYS A 422 -12.43 -0.01 10.75
CA CYS A 422 -11.70 1.24 10.65
C CYS A 422 -10.56 1.05 9.67
N LEU A 423 -10.60 1.82 8.58
CA LEU A 423 -9.45 2.00 7.71
C LEU A 423 -8.65 3.19 8.23
N TYR A 424 -7.55 2.87 8.91
CA TYR A 424 -6.69 3.84 9.55
C TYR A 424 -5.98 4.79 8.56
N PRO A 425 -5.49 5.92 9.07
CA PRO A 425 -4.69 6.88 8.31
C PRO A 425 -3.51 6.26 7.58
N MET A 426 -3.13 6.86 6.44
CA MET A 426 -1.94 6.42 5.71
C MET A 426 -0.70 6.58 6.60
N ALA A 427 0.13 5.54 6.66
CA ALA A 427 1.33 5.53 7.47
C ALA A 427 2.26 6.68 7.11
N GLN A 428 2.84 7.35 8.12
CA GLN A 428 3.57 8.60 7.91
C GLN A 428 4.78 8.41 6.98
N ARG A 429 5.37 7.21 6.98
CA ARG A 429 6.43 6.79 6.06
C ARG A 429 6.04 6.83 4.57
N TYR A 430 4.76 6.85 4.21
CA TYR A 430 4.28 6.94 2.83
C TYR A 430 3.72 8.33 2.48
N ARG A 431 3.60 9.24 3.45
CA ARG A 431 3.17 10.62 3.22
C ARG A 431 4.32 11.47 2.66
N LEU A 432 4.56 11.35 1.35
CA LEU A 432 5.74 11.92 0.69
C LEU A 432 5.47 13.09 -0.28
N ALA A 433 4.22 13.52 -0.47
CA ALA A 433 3.92 14.72 -1.25
C ALA A 433 4.54 15.97 -0.59
N GLY A 434 5.09 16.86 -1.40
CA GLY A 434 5.85 18.04 -0.96
C GLY A 434 7.37 17.82 -0.81
N PHE A 435 7.85 16.58 -0.62
CA PHE A 435 9.29 16.29 -0.46
C PHE A 435 10.11 16.36 -1.75
N LEU A 436 9.48 16.57 -2.91
CA LEU A 436 10.14 16.56 -4.21
C LEU A 436 10.36 17.95 -4.84
N ARG A 437 10.88 18.88 -4.04
CA ARG A 437 11.62 20.05 -4.57
C ARG A 437 13.13 19.98 -4.28
N PRO A 438 13.85 18.87 -4.56
CA PRO A 438 15.29 18.95 -4.52
C PRO A 438 15.77 19.90 -5.63
N SER A 439 16.68 20.80 -5.27
CA SER A 439 17.37 21.65 -6.25
C SER A 439 18.09 20.76 -7.26
N GLY A 440 18.30 21.22 -8.51
CA GLY A 440 19.02 20.44 -9.51
C GLY A 440 20.39 19.92 -9.01
N LYS A 441 21.04 20.69 -8.12
CA LYS A 441 22.29 20.32 -7.44
C LYS A 441 22.15 19.08 -6.57
N GLN A 442 21.05 18.92 -5.83
CA GLN A 442 20.80 17.75 -4.99
C GLN A 442 20.58 16.49 -5.83
N VAL A 443 19.90 16.60 -6.98
CA VAL A 443 19.75 15.48 -7.91
C VAL A 443 21.10 15.02 -8.45
N VAL A 444 21.97 15.96 -8.84
CA VAL A 444 23.33 15.65 -9.31
C VAL A 444 24.16 15.03 -8.19
N ALA A 445 24.14 15.59 -6.98
CA ALA A 445 24.88 15.06 -5.84
C ALA A 445 24.43 13.63 -5.48
N ALA A 446 23.12 13.39 -5.43
CA ALA A 446 22.57 12.05 -5.18
C ALA A 446 22.89 11.07 -6.30
N THR A 447 23.01 11.54 -7.55
CA THR A 447 23.42 10.71 -8.69
C THR A 447 24.90 10.34 -8.60
N LEU A 448 25.75 11.31 -8.25
CA LEU A 448 27.17 11.06 -8.05
C LEU A 448 27.43 10.09 -6.90
N LEU A 449 26.68 10.22 -5.81
CA LEU A 449 26.76 9.29 -4.68
C LEU A 449 26.35 7.86 -5.08
N GLU A 450 25.27 7.70 -5.84
CA GLU A 450 24.82 6.40 -6.33
C GLU A 450 25.83 5.79 -7.32
N PHE A 451 26.39 6.62 -8.20
CA PHE A 451 27.48 6.23 -9.10
C PHE A 451 28.70 5.71 -8.32
N LEU A 452 29.11 6.42 -7.27
CA LEU A 452 30.17 6.01 -6.36
C LEU A 452 29.81 4.80 -5.50
N GLN A 453 28.57 4.30 -5.50
CA GLN A 453 28.21 3.07 -4.79
C GLN A 453 27.90 1.91 -5.74
N LEU A 454 27.99 2.15 -7.04
CA LEU A 454 27.52 1.24 -8.08
C LEU A 454 28.13 -0.16 -7.93
N LEU A 455 29.45 -0.28 -7.80
CA LEU A 455 30.12 -1.60 -7.70
C LEU A 455 29.68 -2.39 -6.46
N GLY A 456 29.47 -1.70 -5.32
CA GLY A 456 28.95 -2.33 -4.10
C GLY A 456 27.48 -2.78 -4.22
N SER A 457 26.71 -2.16 -5.13
CA SER A 457 25.30 -2.48 -5.36
C SER A 457 25.06 -3.59 -6.40
N LEU A 458 26.06 -3.98 -7.20
CA LEU A 458 25.89 -4.92 -8.34
C LEU A 458 25.31 -6.28 -7.91
N VAL A 459 25.85 -6.87 -6.84
CA VAL A 459 25.41 -8.18 -6.33
C VAL A 459 23.94 -8.11 -5.90
N TRP A 460 23.54 -7.01 -5.27
CA TRP A 460 22.17 -6.81 -4.86
C TRP A 460 21.24 -6.58 -6.06
N ARG A 461 21.65 -5.76 -7.04
CA ARG A 461 20.88 -5.52 -8.28
C ARG A 461 20.65 -6.83 -9.05
N ALA A 462 21.66 -7.69 -9.17
CA ALA A 462 21.53 -9.01 -9.77
C ALA A 462 20.58 -9.94 -8.98
N LYS A 463 20.69 -9.95 -7.65
CA LYS A 463 19.80 -10.73 -6.77
C LYS A 463 18.35 -10.24 -6.86
N ASN A 464 18.13 -8.93 -6.94
CA ASN A 464 16.81 -8.33 -7.07
C ASN A 464 16.17 -8.67 -8.41
N LEU A 465 16.94 -8.69 -9.50
CA LEU A 465 16.44 -9.11 -10.81
C LEU A 465 15.96 -10.57 -10.80
N ASN A 466 16.71 -11.47 -10.15
CA ASN A 466 16.34 -12.89 -10.03
C ASN A 466 15.16 -13.15 -9.09
N ARG A 467 14.98 -12.32 -8.06
CA ARG A 467 13.82 -12.40 -7.16
C ARG A 467 12.54 -11.88 -7.79
N ALA A 468 12.66 -11.07 -8.84
CA ALA A 468 11.54 -10.44 -9.47
C ALA A 468 10.84 -11.43 -10.41
N THR A 469 10.11 -12.38 -9.83
CA THR A 469 9.18 -13.24 -10.57
C THR A 469 8.28 -12.37 -11.43
N ASP A 470 8.05 -12.79 -12.68
CA ASP A 470 7.13 -12.11 -13.57
C ASP A 470 5.72 -12.26 -12.99
N PRO A 471 5.04 -11.16 -12.63
CA PRO A 471 3.71 -11.23 -12.04
C PRO A 471 2.67 -11.85 -12.99
N THR A 472 2.95 -11.88 -14.31
CA THR A 472 2.08 -12.56 -15.29
C THR A 472 2.25 -14.08 -15.26
N THR A 473 3.38 -14.59 -14.79
CA THR A 473 3.63 -16.04 -14.62
C THR A 473 3.13 -16.54 -13.26
N GLY A 474 2.26 -15.75 -12.61
CA GLY A 474 1.59 -16.09 -11.36
C GLY A 474 0.87 -17.44 -11.49
N LYS A 475 1.61 -18.52 -11.21
CA LYS A 475 1.02 -19.74 -10.71
C LYS A 475 0.43 -19.34 -9.38
N SER A 476 -0.86 -18.98 -9.35
CA SER A 476 -1.65 -19.09 -8.12
C SER A 476 -1.31 -20.47 -7.58
N LEU A 477 -0.51 -20.55 -6.50
CA LEU A 477 -0.28 -21.85 -5.89
C LEU A 477 -1.67 -22.34 -5.49
N PRO A 478 -2.16 -23.46 -6.05
CA PRO A 478 -3.47 -23.96 -5.72
C PRO A 478 -3.53 -24.22 -4.22
N GLY A 479 -4.51 -23.61 -3.53
CA GLY A 479 -4.78 -23.90 -2.12
C GLY A 479 -4.25 -22.90 -1.08
N ARG A 480 -3.73 -21.73 -1.46
CA ARG A 480 -3.56 -20.60 -0.53
C ARG A 480 -4.46 -19.45 -0.95
N ASP A 481 -5.71 -19.48 -0.49
CA ASP A 481 -6.62 -18.34 -0.55
C ASP A 481 -6.04 -17.23 0.35
N ARG A 482 -5.18 -16.40 -0.25
CA ARG A 482 -4.49 -15.31 0.45
C ARG A 482 -5.45 -14.11 0.45
N ASN A 483 -5.73 -13.57 1.63
CA ASN A 483 -6.54 -12.36 1.77
C ASN A 483 -5.81 -11.22 1.05
N VAL A 484 -6.38 -10.81 -0.08
CA VAL A 484 -5.98 -9.59 -0.81
C VAL A 484 -6.30 -8.41 0.10
N ARG A 485 -5.58 -7.29 -0.03
CA ARG A 485 -5.91 -6.04 0.67
C ARG A 485 -6.00 -4.88 -0.29
N SER A 486 -6.84 -3.88 -0.01
CA SER A 486 -6.86 -2.65 -0.81
C SER A 486 -5.52 -1.91 -0.70
N ILE A 487 -5.25 -1.01 -1.65
CA ILE A 487 -4.04 -0.17 -1.60
C ILE A 487 -3.99 0.59 -0.27
N ARG A 488 -5.13 1.15 0.17
CA ARG A 488 -5.22 1.87 1.43
C ARG A 488 -4.92 0.98 2.64
N GLU A 489 -5.45 -0.24 2.68
CA GLU A 489 -5.15 -1.18 3.77
C GLU A 489 -3.66 -1.54 3.85
N LEU A 490 -2.98 -1.62 2.70
CA LEU A 490 -1.54 -1.94 2.65
C LEU A 490 -0.63 -0.79 3.11
N VAL A 491 -1.12 0.44 3.02
CA VAL A 491 -0.40 1.64 3.43
C VAL A 491 -0.88 2.24 4.75
N ALA A 492 -1.99 1.72 5.31
CA ALA A 492 -2.53 2.16 6.58
C ALA A 492 -1.51 1.96 7.71
N GLU A 493 -1.53 2.87 8.67
CA GLU A 493 -0.91 2.69 9.98
C GLU A 493 -1.76 1.72 10.82
N GLU A 494 -1.22 1.21 11.91
CA GLU A 494 -1.96 0.35 12.85
C GLU A 494 -2.86 1.15 13.81
N HIS A 495 -2.64 2.46 13.95
CA HIS A 495 -3.35 3.32 14.89
C HIS A 495 -3.58 4.72 14.29
N CYS A 496 -4.49 5.49 14.90
CA CYS A 496 -4.72 6.89 14.55
C CYS A 496 -3.48 7.75 14.80
N ALA A 497 -3.33 8.85 14.06
CA ALA A 497 -2.16 9.73 14.18
C ALA A 497 -2.18 10.57 15.47
N ASN A 498 -3.37 10.83 16.02
CA ASN A 498 -3.57 11.56 17.26
C ASN A 498 -4.86 11.11 17.97
N GLU A 499 -4.99 11.48 19.25
CA GLU A 499 -6.12 11.10 20.10
C GLU A 499 -7.47 11.66 19.63
N PHE A 500 -7.51 12.89 19.12
CA PHE A 500 -8.76 13.45 18.59
C PHE A 500 -9.27 12.66 17.39
N GLN A 501 -8.37 12.19 16.53
CA GLN A 501 -8.72 11.34 15.40
C GLN A 501 -9.27 9.98 15.85
N ASP A 502 -8.71 9.43 16.93
CA ASP A 502 -9.20 8.19 17.55
C ASP A 502 -10.61 8.38 18.13
N LEU A 503 -10.80 9.42 18.95
CA LEU A 503 -12.08 9.77 19.56
C LEU A 503 -13.16 10.12 18.52
N ASP A 504 -12.80 10.77 17.43
CA ASP A 504 -13.72 11.05 16.34
C ASP A 504 -14.12 9.74 15.61
N GLY A 505 -13.19 8.82 15.38
CA GLY A 505 -13.49 7.49 14.83
C GLY A 505 -14.49 6.73 15.72
N GLN A 506 -14.23 6.72 17.02
CA GLN A 506 -15.13 6.12 18.02
C GLN A 506 -16.51 6.80 18.02
N ARG A 507 -16.57 8.15 17.96
CA ARG A 507 -17.83 8.90 17.89
C ARG A 507 -18.68 8.47 16.70
N HIS A 508 -18.09 8.38 15.50
CA HIS A 508 -18.83 7.96 14.31
C HIS A 508 -19.36 6.52 14.45
N MET A 509 -18.52 5.62 14.96
CA MET A 509 -18.90 4.22 15.17
C MET A 509 -20.09 4.10 16.16
N THR A 510 -19.99 4.70 17.34
CA THR A 510 -21.04 4.64 18.36
C THR A 510 -22.34 5.30 17.89
N LEU A 511 -22.24 6.41 17.16
CA LEU A 511 -23.43 7.08 16.62
C LEU A 511 -24.17 6.22 15.58
N LEU A 512 -23.42 5.54 14.70
CA LEU A 512 -24.02 4.61 13.72
C LEU A 512 -24.64 3.38 14.39
N GLU A 513 -23.98 2.84 15.42
CA GLU A 513 -24.50 1.71 16.21
C GLU A 513 -25.80 2.07 16.95
N GLU A 514 -25.80 3.19 17.68
CA GLU A 514 -26.96 3.66 18.45
C GLU A 514 -28.16 3.91 17.54
N ARG A 515 -27.94 4.59 16.41
CA ARG A 515 -29.00 4.90 15.44
C ARG A 515 -29.55 3.65 14.78
N THR A 516 -28.69 2.68 14.47
CA THR A 516 -29.11 1.39 13.92
C THR A 516 -30.00 0.63 14.91
N LEU A 517 -29.55 0.47 16.16
CA LEU A 517 -30.32 -0.23 17.20
C LEU A 517 -31.63 0.49 17.53
N SER A 518 -31.60 1.82 17.60
CA SER A 518 -32.79 2.65 17.84
C SER A 518 -33.82 2.49 16.72
N ALA A 519 -33.39 2.48 15.45
CA ALA A 519 -34.29 2.26 14.32
C ALA A 519 -34.94 0.87 14.36
N VAL A 520 -34.17 -0.18 14.67
CA VAL A 520 -34.72 -1.53 14.85
C VAL A 520 -35.75 -1.55 15.97
N ARG A 521 -35.42 -0.97 17.14
CA ARG A 521 -36.33 -0.90 18.28
C ARG A 521 -37.63 -0.17 17.94
N ASN A 522 -37.53 1.01 17.34
CA ASN A 522 -38.68 1.83 16.99
C ASN A 522 -39.58 1.07 16.01
N HIS A 523 -38.99 0.44 14.99
CA HIS A 523 -39.75 -0.36 14.02
C HIS A 523 -40.45 -1.56 14.66
N LEU A 524 -39.78 -2.30 15.56
CA LEU A 524 -40.40 -3.40 16.29
C LEU A 524 -41.56 -2.92 17.19
N SER A 525 -41.37 -1.80 17.88
CA SER A 525 -42.39 -1.20 18.74
C SER A 525 -43.62 -0.75 17.96
N GLU A 526 -43.42 -0.10 16.81
CA GLU A 526 -44.49 0.32 15.88
C GLU A 526 -45.28 -0.86 15.34
N ARG A 527 -44.61 -2.00 15.12
CA ARG A 527 -45.25 -3.26 14.71
C ARG A 527 -45.88 -4.04 15.86
N GLY A 528 -45.81 -3.54 17.10
CA GLY A 528 -46.49 -4.14 18.26
C GLY A 528 -45.71 -5.27 18.95
N PHE A 529 -44.40 -5.39 18.69
CA PHE A 529 -43.53 -6.27 19.46
C PHE A 529 -43.14 -5.65 20.80
N ASP A 530 -42.84 -6.52 21.76
CA ASP A 530 -42.15 -6.17 23.00
C ASP A 530 -40.66 -5.95 22.72
N THR A 531 -40.11 -4.86 23.25
CA THR A 531 -38.73 -4.42 23.02
C THR A 531 -37.89 -4.40 24.30
N GLU A 532 -38.43 -4.82 25.45
CA GLU A 532 -37.71 -4.77 26.74
C GLU A 532 -36.38 -5.56 26.68
N GLY A 533 -36.41 -6.76 26.11
CA GLY A 533 -35.20 -7.58 25.93
C GLY A 533 -34.18 -6.91 25.00
N LEU A 534 -34.62 -6.27 23.91
CA LEU A 534 -33.74 -5.54 23.01
C LEU A 534 -33.12 -4.32 23.70
N GLU A 535 -33.87 -3.61 24.54
CA GLU A 535 -33.37 -2.46 25.29
C GLU A 535 -32.28 -2.85 26.29
N GLN A 536 -32.52 -3.92 27.06
CA GLN A 536 -31.51 -4.46 27.98
C GLN A 536 -30.21 -4.84 27.27
N HIS A 537 -30.31 -5.52 26.12
CA HIS A 537 -29.14 -5.88 25.31
C HIS A 537 -28.47 -4.67 24.67
N THR A 538 -29.23 -3.67 24.21
CA THR A 538 -28.71 -2.43 23.63
C THR A 538 -27.84 -1.68 24.64
N THR A 539 -28.30 -1.54 25.88
CA THR A 539 -27.50 -0.92 26.96
C THR A 539 -26.19 -1.67 27.20
N GLN A 540 -26.22 -3.00 27.21
CA GLN A 540 -25.01 -3.82 27.37
C GLN A 540 -24.04 -3.67 26.19
N ILE A 541 -24.56 -3.67 24.96
CA ILE A 541 -23.77 -3.53 23.73
C ILE A 541 -23.07 -2.17 23.72
N ILE A 542 -23.81 -1.07 23.90
CA ILE A 542 -23.25 0.29 23.88
C ILE A 542 -22.18 0.46 24.96
N ASN A 543 -22.41 -0.09 26.16
CA ASN A 543 -21.42 -0.06 27.24
C ASN A 543 -20.16 -0.86 26.93
N ASN A 544 -20.25 -1.94 26.16
CA ASN A 544 -19.09 -2.74 25.75
C ASN A 544 -18.37 -2.11 24.55
N THR A 545 -19.09 -1.55 23.59
CA THR A 545 -18.55 -0.89 22.40
C THR A 545 -17.66 0.29 22.77
N SER A 546 -18.04 1.08 23.79
CA SER A 546 -17.21 2.18 24.28
C SER A 546 -15.86 1.72 24.86
N ASN A 547 -15.74 0.46 25.31
CA ASN A 547 -14.52 -0.14 25.86
C ASN A 547 -13.68 -0.91 24.82
N SER A 548 -14.21 -1.16 23.61
CA SER A 548 -13.55 -2.02 22.60
C SER A 548 -12.64 -1.25 21.64
N PHE A 549 -12.85 0.05 21.46
CA PHE A 549 -12.03 0.83 20.54
C PHE A 549 -10.59 0.95 21.08
N ASN A 550 -9.62 0.45 20.31
CA ASN A 550 -8.18 0.45 20.63
C ASN A 550 -7.79 -0.28 21.93
N ASN A 551 -8.52 -1.34 22.30
CA ASN A 551 -8.21 -2.19 23.46
C ASN A 551 -8.19 -1.42 24.80
N SER A 552 -8.89 -0.28 24.86
CA SER A 552 -8.99 0.57 26.05
C SER A 552 -9.93 -0.04 27.07
N GLN A 553 -9.42 -0.98 27.88
CA GLN A 553 -10.19 -1.54 28.99
C GLN A 553 -10.38 -0.49 30.09
N PHE A 554 -11.61 -0.03 30.30
CA PHE A 554 -11.97 0.77 31.45
C PHE A 554 -11.93 -0.10 32.71
N LEU A 555 -10.80 -0.12 33.42
CA LEU A 555 -10.54 -0.87 34.66
C LEU A 555 -11.22 -0.22 35.90
N GLY A 556 -12.47 0.18 35.77
CA GLY A 556 -13.30 0.71 36.86
C GLY A 556 -14.32 -0.33 37.36
N PRO A 557 -14.75 -0.29 38.64
CA PRO A 557 -15.88 -1.09 39.10
C PRO A 557 -17.14 -0.67 38.33
N GLN A 558 -17.70 -1.59 37.55
CA GLN A 558 -18.97 -1.37 36.84
C GLN A 558 -20.10 -2.09 37.58
N ASN A 559 -21.26 -1.46 37.66
CA ASN A 559 -22.48 -2.10 38.16
C ASN A 559 -23.60 -1.99 37.13
N PHE A 560 -24.44 -3.01 37.09
CA PHE A 560 -25.57 -3.11 36.18
C PHE A 560 -26.85 -3.38 36.98
N GLY A 561 -27.86 -2.51 36.82
CA GLY A 561 -29.18 -2.65 37.43
C GLY A 561 -29.49 -1.62 38.52
N GLU A 562 -30.79 -1.36 38.72
CA GLU A 562 -31.30 -0.48 39.78
C GLU A 562 -31.00 -1.13 41.15
N GLY A 563 -30.10 -0.52 41.93
CA GLY A 563 -29.67 -1.00 43.25
C GLY A 563 -28.26 -1.60 43.32
N GLY A 564 -27.49 -1.58 42.24
CA GLY A 564 -26.13 -2.08 42.22
C GLY A 564 -25.10 -1.17 42.93
N SER A 565 -24.40 -1.68 43.96
CA SER A 565 -23.17 -1.07 44.51
C SER A 565 -21.91 -1.79 44.02
N ALA A 566 -21.00 -1.08 43.33
CA ALA A 566 -19.68 -1.60 42.96
C ALA A 566 -18.61 -0.91 43.79
N VAL A 567 -17.86 -1.69 44.57
CA VAL A 567 -16.80 -1.20 45.46
C VAL A 567 -15.44 -1.66 44.92
N SER A 568 -14.55 -0.71 44.65
CA SER A 568 -13.15 -0.99 44.35
C SER A 568 -12.45 -1.54 45.60
N ALA A 569 -11.94 -2.77 45.54
CA ALA A 569 -11.08 -3.29 46.60
C ALA A 569 -9.73 -2.56 46.55
N PRO A 570 -9.25 -1.96 47.66
CA PRO A 570 -7.95 -1.29 47.67
C PRO A 570 -6.84 -2.29 47.32
N HIS A 571 -5.95 -1.89 46.41
CA HIS A 571 -4.77 -2.66 46.03
C HIS A 571 -3.98 -3.06 47.29
N ARG A 572 -3.91 -4.36 47.58
CA ARG A 572 -2.92 -4.88 48.53
C ARG A 572 -1.55 -4.70 47.89
N HIS A 573 -0.78 -3.72 48.37
CA HIS A 573 0.66 -3.68 48.14
C HIS A 573 1.26 -4.99 48.66
N ALA A 574 1.68 -5.86 47.74
CA ALA A 574 2.54 -6.99 48.07
C ALA A 574 3.92 -6.42 48.45
N THR A 575 4.17 -6.30 49.75
CA THR A 575 5.52 -6.10 50.27
C THR A 575 6.36 -7.33 49.89
N SER A 576 7.31 -7.14 48.98
CA SER A 576 8.31 -8.17 48.66
C SER A 576 9.21 -8.36 49.88
N GLY A 577 8.89 -9.35 50.72
CA GLY A 577 9.78 -9.83 51.76
C GLY A 577 11.03 -10.45 51.13
N GLY A 578 12.15 -9.74 51.21
CA GLY A 578 13.46 -10.26 50.84
C GLY A 578 13.86 -11.37 51.82
N VAL A 579 13.97 -12.60 51.31
CA VAL A 579 14.60 -13.71 52.05
C VAL A 579 16.11 -13.53 51.97
N ARG A 580 16.71 -13.13 53.09
CA ARG A 580 18.15 -13.12 53.34
C ARG A 580 18.64 -14.57 53.39
N LYS A 581 19.46 -14.97 52.41
CA LYS A 581 20.27 -16.21 52.51
C LYS A 581 21.40 -15.97 53.49
N GLU A 582 21.38 -16.65 54.62
CA GLU A 582 22.57 -16.86 55.45
C GLU A 582 23.38 -18.03 54.87
N SER A 583 24.67 -17.77 54.69
CA SER A 583 25.71 -18.72 54.33
C SER A 583 26.10 -19.55 55.54
N ASN A 584 26.18 -20.86 55.36
CA ASN A 584 27.17 -21.72 56.01
C ASN A 584 27.98 -22.40 54.91
#